data_AF-A0A8I1U3Z9-F1
#
_entry.id   AF-A0A8I1U3Z9-F1
#
_cell.length_a   1.000
_cell.length_b   1.000
_cell.length_c   1.000
_cell.angle_alpha   90.00
_cell.angle_beta   90.00
_cell.angle_gamma   90.00
#
_symmetry.space_group_name_H-M   'P 1'
#
loop_
_entity.id
_entity.type
_entity.pdbx_description
1 polymer ?
#
loop_
_entity_poly.entity_id
_entity_poly.type
_entity_poly.pdbx_seq_one_letter_code
_entity_poly.pdbx_strand_id
1 'polypeptide(L)'
;MLTNFAKNHLLLLVFTLPLISQCSVTESQMIEAPKSQPPAVKKEAPPVHSAANTLEQARDHEGSSRQQALILAADKALQQGQWRQARSILSQTQELSVSQQDEKNILLAKIAKIRGQPEQVLAYLSKIEDKSTLNEYWRIQNYELAATAYQQTNNPLAAVQQRINLHQLLTDGTMRKRNARQ
;
A
#
# COMPACT_ATOMS: atom_id res chain seq x y z
N MET A 1 -23.73 46.82 -30.24
CA MET A 1 -23.88 45.70 -31.18
C MET A 1 -23.34 44.47 -30.46
N LEU A 2 -24.14 43.72 -29.69
CA LEU A 2 -25.05 42.62 -30.12
C LEU A 2 -24.26 41.58 -30.93
N THR A 3 -24.03 40.37 -30.44
CA THR A 3 -25.09 39.36 -30.29
C THR A 3 -24.71 38.22 -29.34
N ASN A 4 -25.63 37.91 -28.42
CA ASN A 4 -25.81 36.60 -27.80
C ASN A 4 -26.40 35.63 -28.84
N PHE A 5 -26.09 34.32 -28.78
CA PHE A 5 -27.06 33.30 -29.18
C PHE A 5 -26.81 31.95 -28.49
N ALA A 6 -27.53 31.76 -27.38
CA ALA A 6 -27.90 30.44 -26.91
C ALA A 6 -28.96 29.86 -27.85
N LYS A 7 -28.87 28.58 -28.21
CA LYS A 7 -30.05 27.73 -28.49
C LYS A 7 -29.71 26.26 -28.74
N ASN A 8 -30.35 25.41 -27.92
CA ASN A 8 -31.02 24.15 -28.27
C ASN A 8 -30.19 23.00 -28.87
N HIS A 9 -30.19 21.84 -28.20
CA HIS A 9 -31.26 20.86 -28.44
C HIS A 9 -31.36 19.78 -27.36
N LEU A 10 -32.53 19.78 -26.73
CA LEU A 10 -33.16 18.72 -25.94
C LEU A 10 -33.66 17.60 -26.88
N LEU A 11 -33.28 16.34 -26.63
CA LEU A 11 -33.90 15.09 -27.11
C LEU A 11 -33.10 13.93 -26.45
N LEU A 12 -33.50 13.26 -25.36
CA LEU A 12 -34.70 12.49 -25.03
C LEU A 12 -34.87 11.21 -25.87
N LEU A 13 -34.41 10.06 -25.33
CA LEU A 13 -34.87 8.68 -25.56
C LEU A 13 -33.92 7.72 -24.80
N VAL A 14 -34.22 7.28 -23.58
CA VAL A 14 -35.15 6.18 -23.22
C VAL A 14 -34.99 4.96 -24.15
N PHE A 15 -34.15 4.01 -23.73
CA PHE A 15 -34.24 2.59 -24.10
C PHE A 15 -33.73 1.78 -22.90
N THR A 16 -34.60 1.51 -21.93
CA THR A 16 -35.17 0.17 -21.67
C THR A 16 -34.12 -0.93 -21.46
N LEU A 17 -33.82 -1.19 -20.18
CA LEU A 17 -33.98 -2.46 -19.45
C LEU A 17 -33.65 -3.81 -20.15
N PRO A 18 -33.28 -4.83 -19.35
CA PRO A 18 -32.15 -5.72 -19.53
C PRO A 18 -32.53 -7.00 -20.28
N LEU A 19 -31.56 -7.63 -20.94
CA LEU A 19 -31.69 -9.02 -21.39
C LEU A 19 -30.76 -9.94 -20.60
N ILE A 20 -31.43 -10.62 -19.67
CA ILE A 20 -31.03 -11.75 -18.87
C ILE A 20 -30.72 -12.90 -19.84
N SER A 21 -29.48 -13.36 -19.93
CA SER A 21 -29.18 -14.63 -20.58
C SER A 21 -29.03 -15.70 -19.50
N GLN A 22 -30.13 -16.41 -19.26
CA GLN A 22 -30.08 -17.70 -18.57
C GLN A 22 -29.71 -18.77 -19.59
N CYS A 23 -28.53 -19.36 -19.46
CA CYS A 23 -28.28 -20.68 -20.02
C CYS A 23 -28.69 -21.71 -18.98
N SER A 24 -29.95 -22.15 -19.04
CA SER A 24 -30.39 -23.42 -18.45
C SER A 24 -30.07 -24.53 -19.44
N VAL A 25 -29.03 -25.32 -19.16
CA VAL A 25 -28.92 -26.68 -19.69
C VAL A 25 -29.44 -27.61 -18.62
N THR A 26 -30.67 -28.07 -18.87
CA THR A 26 -31.32 -29.17 -18.17
C THR A 26 -30.98 -30.44 -18.94
N GLU A 27 -30.26 -31.39 -18.36
CA GLU A 27 -30.53 -32.81 -18.66
C GLU A 27 -30.00 -33.75 -17.57
N SER A 28 -30.95 -34.54 -17.07
CA SER A 28 -30.82 -35.88 -16.49
C SER A 28 -30.14 -36.06 -15.13
N GLN A 29 -31.02 -36.11 -14.13
CA GLN A 29 -30.87 -36.92 -12.92
C GLN A 29 -30.54 -38.38 -13.29
N MET A 30 -29.39 -38.85 -12.81
CA MET A 30 -29.24 -40.24 -12.39
C MET A 30 -29.03 -40.22 -10.87
N ILE A 31 -29.99 -40.83 -10.18
CA ILE A 31 -29.96 -41.08 -8.75
C ILE A 31 -28.95 -42.18 -8.51
N GLU A 32 -27.85 -41.87 -7.82
CA GLU A 32 -27.01 -42.87 -7.16
C GLU A 32 -26.80 -42.45 -5.70
N ALA A 33 -26.95 -43.44 -4.81
CA ALA A 33 -27.03 -43.33 -3.36
C ALA A 33 -25.77 -42.71 -2.70
N PRO A 34 -25.88 -42.17 -1.47
CA PRO A 34 -24.93 -41.20 -0.94
C PRO A 34 -23.61 -41.86 -0.51
N LYS A 35 -22.54 -41.55 -1.24
CA LYS A 35 -21.16 -41.70 -0.75
C LYS A 35 -20.71 -40.38 -0.13
N SER A 36 -20.57 -40.40 1.18
CA SER A 36 -20.02 -39.35 2.04
C SER A 36 -18.78 -38.72 1.43
N GLN A 37 -18.90 -37.49 0.92
CA GLN A 37 -17.75 -36.64 0.63
C GLN A 37 -17.03 -36.31 1.95
N PRO A 38 -15.71 -36.49 2.03
CA PRO A 38 -14.91 -35.92 3.12
C PRO A 38 -15.16 -34.41 3.17
N PRO A 39 -15.26 -33.80 4.36
CA PRO A 39 -15.58 -32.39 4.49
C PRO A 39 -14.60 -31.56 3.67
N ALA A 40 -15.14 -30.67 2.84
CA ALA A 40 -14.35 -29.66 2.14
C ALA A 40 -13.53 -28.90 3.18
N VAL A 41 -12.24 -29.21 3.24
CA VAL A 41 -11.27 -28.46 4.05
C VAL A 41 -11.29 -27.05 3.49
N LYS A 42 -11.91 -26.12 4.23
CA LYS A 42 -11.69 -24.69 4.05
C LYS A 42 -10.17 -24.52 4.03
N LYS A 43 -9.61 -24.15 2.89
CA LYS A 43 -8.27 -23.58 2.84
C LYS A 43 -8.33 -22.32 3.68
N GLU A 44 -7.92 -22.46 4.94
CA GLU A 44 -7.80 -21.37 5.87
C GLU A 44 -6.79 -20.39 5.27
N ALA A 45 -7.25 -19.17 4.96
CA ALA A 45 -6.35 -18.11 4.56
C ALA A 45 -5.30 -17.96 5.66
N PRO A 46 -4.01 -17.76 5.32
CA PRO A 46 -2.97 -17.59 6.33
C PRO A 46 -3.39 -16.50 7.32
N PRO A 47 -3.18 -16.69 8.64
CA PRO A 47 -3.68 -15.76 9.64
C PRO A 47 -3.19 -14.34 9.33
N VAL A 48 -4.13 -13.45 9.03
CA VAL A 48 -3.83 -12.03 8.85
C VAL A 48 -3.54 -11.48 10.24
N HIS A 49 -2.27 -11.50 10.66
CA HIS A 49 -1.87 -10.88 11.91
C HIS A 49 -2.23 -9.40 11.85
N SER A 50 -3.07 -8.94 12.79
CA SER A 50 -3.44 -7.53 12.88
C SER A 50 -2.26 -6.70 13.40
N ALA A 51 -2.25 -5.38 13.18
CA ALA A 51 -1.25 -4.52 13.84
C ALA A 51 -1.29 -4.65 15.37
N ALA A 52 -2.47 -4.93 15.94
CA ALA A 52 -2.62 -5.20 17.37
C ALA A 52 -1.94 -6.52 17.78
N ASN A 53 -2.03 -7.58 16.95
CA ASN A 53 -1.36 -8.85 17.24
C ASN A 53 0.17 -8.69 17.22
N THR A 54 0.72 -7.95 16.23
CA THR A 54 2.16 -7.67 16.16
C THR A 54 2.62 -6.77 17.31
N LEU A 55 1.77 -5.82 17.73
CA LEU A 55 2.07 -4.98 18.89
C LEU A 55 2.06 -5.76 20.20
N GLU A 56 1.16 -6.73 20.36
CA GLU A 56 1.15 -7.59 21.55
C GLU A 56 2.42 -8.44 21.60
N GLN A 57 2.80 -9.04 20.47
CA GLN A 57 4.07 -9.78 20.34
C GLN A 57 5.30 -8.91 20.67
N ALA A 58 5.26 -7.61 20.35
CA ALA A 58 6.36 -6.71 20.68
C ALA A 58 6.62 -6.56 22.18
N ARG A 59 5.63 -6.86 23.05
CA ARG A 59 5.78 -6.80 24.51
C ARG A 59 6.60 -7.94 25.08
N ASP A 60 6.68 -9.06 24.36
CA ASP A 60 7.44 -10.24 24.76
C ASP A 60 8.94 -10.10 24.43
N HIS A 61 9.32 -9.01 23.78
CA HIS A 61 10.69 -8.70 23.39
C HIS A 61 11.29 -7.59 24.25
N GLU A 62 12.62 -7.53 24.30
CA GLU A 62 13.39 -6.49 24.98
C GLU A 62 14.42 -5.84 24.05
N GLY A 63 14.97 -4.69 24.50
CA GLY A 63 16.05 -3.98 23.81
C GLY A 63 15.77 -3.74 22.33
N SER A 64 16.78 -3.95 21.48
CA SER A 64 16.69 -3.72 20.04
C SER A 64 15.63 -4.61 19.35
N SER A 65 15.39 -5.83 19.85
CA SER A 65 14.37 -6.72 19.28
C SER A 65 12.96 -6.16 19.47
N ARG A 66 12.68 -5.59 20.65
CA ARG A 66 11.43 -4.86 20.91
C ARG A 66 11.24 -3.69 19.96
N GLN A 67 12.30 -2.92 19.74
CA GLN A 67 12.24 -1.78 18.83
C GLN A 67 11.89 -2.19 17.40
N GLN A 68 12.48 -3.29 16.92
CA GLN A 68 12.15 -3.84 15.62
C GLN A 68 10.69 -4.28 15.55
N ALA A 69 10.19 -4.97 16.58
CA ALA A 69 8.81 -5.43 16.64
C ALA A 69 7.81 -4.25 16.60
N LEU A 70 8.12 -3.15 17.29
CA LEU A 70 7.32 -1.91 17.23
C LEU A 70 7.32 -1.28 15.82
N ILE A 71 8.47 -1.25 15.14
CA ILE A 71 8.58 -0.73 13.77
C ILE A 71 7.72 -1.58 12.80
N LEU A 72 7.78 -2.91 12.91
CA LEU A 72 6.98 -3.82 12.08
C LEU A 72 5.48 -3.70 12.38
N ALA A 73 5.09 -3.55 13.66
CA ALA A 73 3.70 -3.31 14.04
C ALA A 73 3.17 -1.99 13.46
N ALA A 74 4.00 -0.94 13.45
CA ALA A 74 3.65 0.34 12.84
C ALA A 74 3.50 0.24 11.32
N ASP A 75 4.38 -0.48 10.63
CA ASP A 75 4.22 -0.74 9.18
C ASP A 75 2.93 -1.50 8.90
N LYS A 76 2.60 -2.51 9.72
CA LYS A 76 1.34 -3.24 9.59
C LYS A 76 0.12 -2.35 9.79
N ALA A 77 0.16 -1.44 10.77
CA ALA A 77 -0.91 -0.46 10.98
C ALA A 77 -1.07 0.48 9.77
N LEU A 78 0.04 0.88 9.11
CA LEU A 78 -0.03 1.67 7.88
C LEU A 78 -0.64 0.88 6.71
N GLN A 79 -0.29 -0.39 6.54
CA GLN A 79 -0.91 -1.26 5.53
C GLN A 79 -2.43 -1.41 5.76
N GLN A 80 -2.88 -1.28 7.01
CA GLN A 80 -4.29 -1.31 7.41
C GLN A 80 -4.97 0.07 7.35
N GLY A 81 -4.28 1.11 6.89
CA GLY A 81 -4.81 2.48 6.79
C GLY A 81 -4.87 3.22 8.13
N GLN A 82 -4.37 2.62 9.23
CA GLN A 82 -4.45 3.14 10.59
C GLN A 82 -3.26 4.04 10.92
N TRP A 83 -3.06 5.12 10.16
CA TRP A 83 -1.87 5.98 10.29
C TRP A 83 -1.70 6.64 11.66
N ARG A 84 -2.81 6.93 12.37
CA ARG A 84 -2.77 7.46 13.75
C ARG A 84 -2.20 6.42 14.72
N GLN A 85 -2.63 5.17 14.59
CA GLN A 85 -2.12 4.06 15.39
C GLN A 85 -0.65 3.80 15.08
N ALA A 86 -0.26 3.76 13.80
CA ALA A 86 1.13 3.64 13.40
C ALA A 86 2.01 4.73 14.05
N ARG A 87 1.57 5.99 14.01
CA ARG A 87 2.28 7.09 14.67
C ARG A 87 2.41 6.90 16.18
N SER A 88 1.34 6.44 16.84
CA SER A 88 1.36 6.12 18.27
C SER A 88 2.37 5.02 18.58
N ILE A 89 2.38 3.92 17.82
CA ILE A 89 3.34 2.81 17.99
C ILE A 89 4.78 3.33 17.79
N LEU A 90 5.05 4.12 16.75
CA LEU A 90 6.38 4.68 16.51
C LEU A 90 6.87 5.61 17.64
N SER A 91 5.95 6.27 18.36
CA SER A 91 6.33 7.10 19.52
C SER A 91 6.78 6.29 20.74
N GLN A 92 6.49 4.98 20.77
CA GLN A 92 6.92 4.07 21.83
C GLN A 92 8.33 3.53 21.61
N THR A 93 8.92 3.77 20.43
CA THR A 93 10.29 3.35 20.15
C THR A 93 11.32 4.18 20.90
N GLN A 94 12.37 3.53 21.38
CA GLN A 94 13.45 4.12 22.19
C GLN A 94 14.79 3.48 21.80
N GLU A 95 15.90 4.22 21.95
CA GLU A 95 17.26 3.68 21.75
C GLU A 95 17.45 2.88 20.45
N LEU A 96 17.08 3.49 19.32
CA LEU A 96 17.13 2.84 18.02
C LEU A 96 18.57 2.72 17.51
N SER A 97 18.90 1.58 16.89
CA SER A 97 20.08 1.50 16.01
C SER A 97 19.89 2.42 14.80
N VAL A 98 20.97 2.74 14.07
CA VAL A 98 20.92 3.56 12.86
C VAL A 98 19.93 2.98 11.84
N SER A 99 20.02 1.67 11.56
CA SER A 99 19.09 0.99 10.66
C SER A 99 17.64 1.11 11.12
N GLN A 100 17.36 0.94 12.42
CA GLN A 100 16.00 1.05 12.96
C GLN A 100 15.47 2.49 12.89
N GLN A 101 16.34 3.47 13.09
CA GLN A 101 16.00 4.87 12.96
C GLN A 101 15.68 5.24 11.50
N ASP A 102 16.41 4.67 10.54
CA ASP A 102 16.14 4.83 9.11
C ASP A 102 14.79 4.22 8.69
N GLU A 103 14.48 3.01 9.18
CA GLU A 103 13.16 2.38 8.97
C GLU A 103 12.02 3.21 9.57
N LYS A 104 12.20 3.73 10.79
CA LYS A 104 11.24 4.65 11.42
C LYS A 104 11.06 5.93 10.60
N ASN A 105 12.14 6.49 10.06
CA ASN A 105 12.09 7.68 9.20
C ASN A 105 11.26 7.41 7.94
N ILE A 106 11.40 6.24 7.31
CA ILE A 106 10.59 5.84 6.16
C ILE A 106 9.10 5.75 6.54
N LEU A 107 8.77 5.18 7.71
CA LEU A 107 7.38 5.08 8.15
C LEU A 107 6.77 6.46 8.49
N LEU A 108 7.55 7.36 9.09
CA LEU A 108 7.14 8.75 9.30
C LEU A 108 6.93 9.49 7.97
N ALA A 109 7.77 9.22 6.98
CA ALA A 109 7.60 9.73 5.61
C ALA A 109 6.31 9.19 4.96
N LYS A 110 5.98 7.89 5.12
CA LYS A 110 4.69 7.34 4.67
C LYS A 110 3.51 8.07 5.32
N ILE A 111 3.57 8.34 6.63
CA ILE A 111 2.53 9.12 7.34
C ILE A 111 2.42 10.54 6.78
N ALA A 112 3.54 11.22 6.53
CA ALA A 112 3.55 12.55 5.91
C ALA A 112 2.91 12.54 4.52
N LYS A 113 3.20 11.52 3.70
CA LYS A 113 2.56 11.32 2.38
C LYS A 113 1.05 11.15 2.51
N ILE A 114 0.56 10.32 3.44
CA ILE A 114 -0.88 10.14 3.69
C ILE A 114 -1.56 11.47 4.05
N ARG A 115 -0.84 12.37 4.71
CA ARG A 115 -1.32 13.69 5.11
C ARG A 115 -1.15 14.77 4.02
N GLY A 116 -0.64 14.42 2.84
CA GLY A 116 -0.41 15.37 1.75
C GLY A 116 0.70 16.39 2.04
N GLN A 117 1.74 15.99 2.77
CA GLN A 117 2.84 16.87 3.21
C GLN A 117 4.15 16.49 2.50
N PRO A 118 4.31 16.77 1.19
CA PRO A 118 5.44 16.26 0.41
C PRO A 118 6.80 16.80 0.84
N GLU A 119 6.91 18.05 1.31
CA GLU A 119 8.17 18.58 1.84
C GLU A 119 8.59 17.82 3.11
N GLN A 120 7.62 17.45 3.94
CA GLN A 120 7.88 16.68 5.15
C GLN A 120 8.25 15.22 4.85
N VAL A 121 7.74 14.64 3.76
CA VAL A 121 8.23 13.35 3.25
C VAL A 121 9.74 13.45 2.98
N LEU A 122 10.17 14.44 2.19
CA LEU A 122 11.59 14.64 1.88
C LEU A 122 12.43 14.90 3.13
N ALA A 123 11.91 15.69 4.08
CA ALA A 123 12.60 16.00 5.33
C ALA A 123 12.80 14.77 6.24
N TYR A 124 11.93 13.76 6.18
CA TYR A 124 12.15 12.49 6.88
C TYR A 124 13.13 11.61 6.12
N LEU A 125 13.01 11.52 4.79
CA LEU A 125 13.90 10.69 3.98
C LEU A 125 15.34 11.23 3.91
N SER A 126 15.55 12.54 4.09
CA SER A 126 16.89 13.14 4.16
C SER A 126 17.64 12.79 5.45
N LYS A 127 16.96 12.24 6.45
CA LYS A 127 17.57 11.76 7.70
C LYS A 127 18.03 10.31 7.63
N ILE A 128 17.81 9.64 6.50
CA ILE A 128 18.30 8.27 6.30
C ILE A 128 19.81 8.35 6.08
N GLU A 129 20.57 7.83 7.04
CA GLU A 129 22.03 7.94 7.04
C GLU A 129 22.67 7.02 6.00
N ASP A 130 22.21 5.77 5.92
CA ASP A 130 22.77 4.79 5.00
C ASP A 130 21.71 3.90 4.35
N LYS A 131 21.33 4.27 3.12
CA LYS A 131 20.38 3.50 2.30
C LYS A 131 20.88 2.10 1.94
N SER A 132 22.17 1.80 2.10
CA SER A 132 22.74 0.47 1.82
C SER A 132 22.50 -0.53 2.96
N THR A 133 22.27 -0.05 4.19
CA THR A 133 21.93 -0.90 5.34
C THR A 133 20.47 -1.35 5.31
N LEU A 134 19.63 -0.62 4.59
CA LEU A 134 18.23 -0.97 4.40
C LEU A 134 18.08 -2.25 3.56
N ASN A 135 17.24 -3.16 4.05
CA ASN A 135 16.82 -4.30 3.24
C ASN A 135 16.05 -3.84 1.98
N GLU A 136 15.84 -4.76 1.04
CA GLU A 136 15.18 -4.45 -0.23
C GLU A 136 13.80 -3.81 -0.07
N TYR A 137 12.98 -4.32 0.86
CA TYR A 137 11.67 -3.76 1.15
C TYR A 137 11.76 -2.27 1.48
N TRP A 138 12.62 -1.89 2.43
CA TRP A 138 12.77 -0.50 2.84
C TRP A 138 13.37 0.40 1.77
N ARG A 139 14.33 -0.11 0.97
CA ARG A 139 14.87 0.64 -0.17
C ARG A 139 13.79 0.95 -1.21
N ILE A 140 12.94 -0.02 -1.53
CA ILE A 140 11.78 0.17 -2.42
C ILE A 140 10.86 1.26 -1.87
N GLN A 141 10.49 1.18 -0.57
CA GLN A 141 9.61 2.18 0.05
C GLN A 141 10.24 3.58 0.01
N ASN A 142 11.53 3.70 0.32
CA ASN A 142 12.25 4.96 0.27
C ASN A 142 12.21 5.60 -1.12
N TYR A 143 12.56 4.85 -2.18
CA TYR A 143 12.57 5.41 -3.53
C TYR A 143 11.18 5.78 -4.05
N GLU A 144 10.16 4.96 -3.76
CA GLU A 144 8.77 5.25 -4.13
C GLU A 144 8.26 6.55 -3.47
N LEU A 145 8.54 6.72 -2.17
CA LEU A 145 8.15 7.92 -1.43
C LEU A 145 8.87 9.16 -1.93
N ALA A 146 10.18 9.06 -2.14
CA ALA A 146 10.99 10.17 -2.65
C ALA A 146 10.55 10.59 -4.05
N ALA A 147 10.31 9.62 -4.95
CA ALA A 147 9.80 9.90 -6.30
C ALA A 147 8.47 10.65 -6.26
N THR A 148 7.52 10.16 -5.44
CA THR A 148 6.22 10.81 -5.28
C THR A 148 6.36 12.23 -4.74
N ALA A 149 7.17 12.42 -3.69
CA ALA A 149 7.33 13.71 -3.05
C ALA A 149 8.00 14.74 -3.97
N TYR A 150 9.07 14.36 -4.67
CA TYR A 150 9.72 15.24 -5.64
C TYR A 150 8.80 15.67 -6.78
N GLN A 151 7.94 14.76 -7.26
CA GLN A 151 6.92 15.12 -8.25
C GLN A 151 5.93 16.15 -7.69
N GLN A 152 5.48 15.98 -6.45
CA GLN A 152 4.55 16.89 -5.78
C GLN A 152 5.17 18.24 -5.42
N THR A 153 6.50 18.32 -5.25
CA THR A 153 7.24 19.57 -5.01
C THR A 153 7.83 20.16 -6.29
N ASN A 154 7.31 19.81 -7.48
CA ASN A 154 7.75 20.33 -8.78
C ASN A 154 9.26 20.15 -9.06
N ASN A 155 9.83 19.01 -8.66
CA ASN A 155 11.19 18.59 -8.98
C ASN A 155 11.20 17.29 -9.82
N PRO A 156 10.75 17.36 -11.08
CA PRO A 156 10.53 16.17 -11.90
C PRO A 156 11.82 15.41 -12.22
N LEU A 157 12.96 16.10 -12.35
CA LEU A 157 14.25 15.44 -12.61
C LEU A 157 14.67 14.55 -11.42
N ALA A 158 14.54 15.06 -10.19
CA ALA A 158 14.80 14.26 -9.00
C ALA A 158 13.81 13.09 -8.88
N ALA A 159 12.53 13.30 -9.22
CA ALA A 159 11.53 12.24 -9.23
C ALA A 159 11.91 11.10 -10.20
N VAL A 160 12.29 11.42 -11.44
CA VAL A 160 12.74 10.45 -12.45
C VAL A 160 13.97 9.69 -11.96
N GLN A 161 14.94 10.37 -11.34
CA GLN A 161 16.12 9.68 -10.79
C GLN A 161 15.74 8.64 -9.73
N GLN A 162 14.79 8.95 -8.84
CA GLN A 162 14.31 7.98 -7.86
C GLN A 162 13.56 6.83 -8.54
N ARG A 163 12.79 7.08 -9.59
CA ARG A 163 12.09 6.05 -10.38
C ARG A 163 13.06 5.11 -11.10
N ILE A 164 14.18 5.61 -11.61
CA ILE A 164 15.25 4.79 -12.21
C ILE A 164 15.84 3.85 -11.15
N ASN A 165 16.21 4.38 -9.98
CA ASN A 165 16.76 3.58 -8.88
C ASN A 165 15.76 2.52 -8.41
N LEU A 166 14.48 2.89 -8.28
CA LEU A 166 13.41 1.97 -7.93
C LEU A 166 13.26 0.84 -8.97
N HIS A 167 13.33 1.16 -10.27
CA HIS A 167 13.15 0.19 -11.34
C HIS A 167 14.16 -0.98 -11.26
N GLN A 168 15.37 -0.72 -10.76
CA GLN A 168 16.41 -1.74 -10.59
C GLN A 168 16.08 -2.76 -9.49
N LEU A 169 15.27 -2.37 -8.50
CA LEU A 169 14.88 -3.23 -7.38
C LEU A 169 13.58 -4.00 -7.63
N LEU A 170 12.76 -3.56 -8.58
CA LEU A 170 11.48 -4.20 -8.87
C LEU A 170 11.67 -5.45 -9.72
N THR A 171 11.38 -6.61 -9.14
CA THR A 171 11.38 -7.91 -9.84
C THR A 171 10.03 -8.22 -10.49
N ASP A 172 8.93 -7.73 -9.90
CA ASP A 172 7.58 -7.89 -10.43
C ASP A 172 7.35 -7.05 -11.70
N GLY A 173 7.00 -7.71 -12.81
CA GLY A 173 6.81 -7.05 -14.10
C GLY A 173 5.66 -6.03 -14.14
N THR A 174 4.62 -6.21 -13.31
CA THR A 174 3.53 -5.25 -13.18
C THR A 174 4.00 -3.99 -12.46
N MET A 175 4.75 -4.15 -11.37
CA MET A 175 5.32 -3.02 -10.63
C MET A 175 6.32 -2.24 -11.49
N ARG A 176 7.19 -2.93 -12.25
CA ARG A 176 8.10 -2.27 -13.21
C ARG A 176 7.37 -1.45 -14.25
N LYS A 177 6.31 -2.00 -14.86
CA LYS A 177 5.48 -1.28 -15.86
C LYS A 177 4.77 -0.08 -15.24
N ARG A 178 4.26 -0.20 -14.01
CA ARG A 178 3.64 0.92 -13.29
C ARG A 178 4.66 2.03 -13.03
N ASN A 179 5.85 1.68 -12.56
CA ASN A 179 6.92 2.64 -12.29
C ASN A 179 7.36 3.39 -13.56
N ALA A 180 7.42 2.70 -14.70
CA ALA A 180 7.84 3.30 -15.98
C ALA A 180 6.80 4.28 -16.59
N ARG A 181 5.56 4.30 -16.09
CA ARG A 181 4.48 5.16 -16.59
C ARG A 181 4.27 6.43 -15.77
N GLN A 182 4.93 6.54 -14.62
CA GLN A 182 4.87 7.69 -13.72
C GLN A 182 6.04 8.62 -13.98
#